data_AF-A0A821XWD9-F1
#
_entry.id   AF-A0A821XWD9-F1
#
_cell.length_a   1.000
_cell.length_b   1.000
_cell.length_c   1.000
_cell.angle_alpha   90.00
_cell.angle_beta   90.00
_cell.angle_gamma   90.00
#
_symmetry.space_group_name_H-M   'P 1'
#
loop_
_entity.id
_entity.type
_entity.pdbx_description
1 polymer ?
#
loop_
_entity_poly.entity_id
_entity_poly.type
_entity_poly.pdbx_seq_one_letter_code
_entity_poly.pdbx_strand_id
1 'polypeptide(L)'
;NDRLHELSLKYEIDTTLSERLHILKDYEIIILCDDSGSMKTTVDGTDRTRWGELHSIVKIVLKIGTVFDASFVDIYFLNRQPIYNVTEPQAIDQAFSIPFHSMVIHHWYVL
;
A
#
# COMPACT_ATOMS: atom_id res chain seq x y z
N ASN A 1 -16.13 9.67 -15.44
CA ASN A 1 -14.86 8.92 -15.32
C ASN A 1 -15.25 7.52 -14.91
N ASP A 2 -15.43 6.65 -15.89
CA ASP A 2 -16.16 5.39 -15.71
C ASP A 2 -15.46 4.44 -14.72
N ARG A 3 -14.12 4.53 -14.66
CA ARG A 3 -13.29 3.76 -13.71
C ARG A 3 -13.50 4.15 -12.25
N LEU A 4 -13.77 5.42 -11.95
CA LEU A 4 -14.07 5.83 -10.56
C LEU A 4 -15.43 5.30 -10.12
N HIS A 5 -16.42 5.38 -10.99
CA HIS A 5 -17.75 4.85 -10.72
C HIS A 5 -17.70 3.33 -10.45
N GLU A 6 -16.94 2.57 -11.24
CA GLU A 6 -16.71 1.15 -11.00
C GLU A 6 -16.03 0.85 -9.65
N LEU A 7 -15.02 1.65 -9.26
CA LEU A 7 -14.37 1.52 -7.95
C LEU A 7 -15.33 1.87 -6.81
N SER A 8 -16.12 2.92 -6.95
CA SER A 8 -17.07 3.34 -5.92
C SER A 8 -18.14 2.28 -5.68
N LEU A 9 -18.62 1.60 -6.73
CA LEU A 9 -19.49 0.44 -6.58
C LEU A 9 -18.79 -0.74 -5.91
N LYS A 10 -17.56 -1.05 -6.32
CA LYS A 10 -16.80 -2.21 -5.81
C LYS A 10 -16.44 -2.10 -4.33
N TYR A 11 -16.10 -0.89 -3.88
CA TYR A 11 -15.64 -0.62 -2.52
C TYR A 11 -16.71 0.09 -1.68
N GLU A 12 -17.95 0.15 -2.17
CA GLU A 12 -19.09 0.78 -1.49
C GLU A 12 -18.77 2.22 -1.03
N ILE A 13 -18.05 2.96 -1.87
CA ILE A 13 -17.68 4.36 -1.60
C ILE A 13 -18.92 5.23 -1.85
N ASP A 14 -19.34 5.94 -0.81
CA ASP A 14 -20.42 6.93 -0.91
C ASP A 14 -20.16 7.96 -2.03
N THR A 15 -21.21 8.34 -2.75
CA THR A 15 -21.12 9.26 -3.89
C THR A 15 -20.50 10.61 -3.48
N THR A 16 -20.85 11.14 -2.31
CA THR A 16 -20.29 12.40 -1.79
C THR A 16 -18.79 12.27 -1.53
N LEU A 17 -18.35 11.11 -1.03
CA LEU A 17 -16.93 10.82 -0.85
C LEU A 17 -16.21 10.64 -2.19
N SER A 18 -16.84 9.97 -3.15
CA SER A 18 -16.33 9.79 -4.52
C SER A 18 -16.11 11.12 -5.25
N GLU A 19 -16.98 12.09 -5.05
CA GLU A 19 -16.81 13.46 -5.57
C GLU A 19 -15.61 14.14 -4.93
N ARG A 20 -15.44 14.01 -3.60
CA ARG A 20 -14.28 14.58 -2.89
C ARG A 20 -12.96 13.96 -3.32
N LEU A 21 -12.94 12.68 -3.69
CA LEU A 21 -11.72 12.00 -4.18
C LEU A 21 -11.19 12.60 -5.51
N HIS A 22 -11.99 13.37 -6.26
CA HIS A 22 -11.50 14.07 -7.45
C HIS A 22 -10.36 15.05 -7.15
N ILE A 23 -10.25 15.55 -5.92
CA ILE A 23 -9.16 16.44 -5.52
C ILE A 23 -7.79 15.79 -5.72
N LEU A 24 -7.72 14.45 -5.67
CA LEU A 24 -6.46 13.70 -5.81
C LEU A 24 -5.85 13.80 -7.22
N LYS A 25 -6.60 14.27 -8.23
CA LYS A 25 -6.05 14.47 -9.59
C LYS A 25 -4.93 15.49 -9.65
N ASP A 26 -4.90 16.42 -8.71
CA ASP A 26 -3.90 17.50 -8.66
C ASP A 26 -2.72 17.16 -7.72
N TYR A 27 -2.63 15.90 -7.25
CA TYR A 27 -1.61 15.46 -6.30
C TYR A 27 -0.90 14.22 -6.80
N GLU A 28 0.42 14.20 -6.60
CA GLU A 28 1.22 13.00 -6.72
C GLU A 28 1.01 12.11 -5.49
N ILE A 29 0.70 10.83 -5.72
CA ILE A 29 0.47 9.85 -4.64
C ILE A 29 1.74 9.04 -4.43
N ILE A 30 2.27 9.12 -3.20
CA ILE A 30 3.40 8.31 -2.74
C ILE A 30 2.93 7.44 -1.58
N ILE A 31 3.28 6.15 -1.62
CA ILE A 31 2.95 5.20 -0.56
C ILE A 31 4.22 4.87 0.22
N LEU A 32 4.21 5.09 1.54
CA LEU A 32 5.28 4.67 2.43
C LEU A 32 4.84 3.46 3.26
N CYS A 33 5.48 2.32 3.04
CA CYS A 33 5.19 1.06 3.69
C CYS A 33 6.10 0.83 4.91
N ASP A 34 5.50 0.56 6.07
CA ASP A 34 6.24 -0.06 7.18
C ASP A 34 6.51 -1.53 6.84
N ASP A 35 7.78 -1.90 6.81
CA ASP A 35 8.25 -3.26 6.63
C ASP A 35 9.10 -3.74 7.82
N SER A 36 8.85 -3.20 9.00
CA SER A 36 9.48 -3.61 10.26
C SER A 36 9.12 -5.05 10.65
N GLY A 37 9.94 -5.65 11.53
CA GLY A 37 9.70 -7.00 12.06
C GLY A 37 8.35 -7.19 12.76
N SER A 38 7.69 -6.11 13.19
CA SER A 38 6.35 -6.17 13.79
C SER A 38 5.25 -6.57 12.79
N MET A 39 5.51 -6.41 11.49
CA MET A 39 4.60 -6.75 10.40
C MET A 39 4.36 -8.26 10.23
N LYS A 40 5.13 -9.08 10.96
CA LYS A 40 4.91 -10.53 11.11
C LYS A 40 3.69 -10.89 11.97
N THR A 41 3.26 -9.96 12.81
CA THR A 41 2.17 -10.19 13.76
C THR A 41 0.90 -10.50 12.98
N THR A 42 0.17 -11.54 13.39
CA THR A 42 -1.14 -11.84 12.84
C THR A 42 -2.13 -10.74 13.24
N VAL A 43 -3.11 -10.50 12.38
CA VAL A 43 -4.23 -9.62 12.72
C VAL A 43 -5.23 -10.43 13.53
N ASP A 44 -5.68 -9.86 14.64
CA ASP A 44 -6.55 -10.54 15.60
C ASP A 44 -7.76 -11.20 14.93
N GLY A 45 -7.97 -12.48 15.23
CA GLY A 45 -9.05 -13.26 14.64
C GLY A 45 -8.82 -13.72 13.21
N THR A 46 -7.60 -13.59 12.67
CA THR A 46 -7.24 -14.06 11.31
C THR A 46 -5.88 -14.73 11.27
N ASP A 47 -5.65 -15.58 10.27
CA ASP A 47 -4.33 -16.15 9.95
C ASP A 47 -3.48 -15.20 9.08
N ARG A 48 -3.97 -13.98 8.79
CA ARG A 48 -3.28 -13.00 7.94
C ARG A 48 -2.31 -12.20 8.79
N THR A 49 -1.08 -12.05 8.31
CA THR A 49 -0.10 -11.15 8.93
C THR A 49 -0.42 -9.69 8.59
N ARG A 50 0.00 -8.75 9.44
CA ARG A 50 -0.08 -7.31 9.14
C ARG A 50 0.58 -6.96 7.80
N TRP A 51 1.66 -7.67 7.44
CA TRP A 51 2.28 -7.57 6.12
C TRP A 51 1.34 -7.97 4.97
N GLY A 52 0.60 -9.07 5.13
CA GLY A 52 -0.41 -9.50 4.17
C GLY A 52 -1.58 -8.52 4.05
N GLU A 53 -2.00 -7.91 5.16
CA GLU A 53 -3.01 -6.84 5.13
C GLU A 53 -2.49 -5.59 4.43
N LEU A 54 -1.26 -5.15 4.76
CA LEU A 54 -0.65 -4.01 4.10
C LEU A 54 -0.57 -4.23 2.59
N HIS A 55 -0.14 -5.42 2.15
CA HIS A 55 -0.12 -5.77 0.72
C HIS A 55 -1.48 -5.57 0.06
N SER A 56 -2.56 -6.03 0.71
CA SER A 56 -3.92 -5.89 0.20
C SER A 56 -4.37 -4.44 0.14
N ILE A 57 -4.05 -3.64 1.17
CA ILE A 57 -4.37 -2.22 1.24
C ILE A 57 -3.62 -1.44 0.16
N VAL A 58 -2.31 -1.65 -0.01
CA VAL A 58 -1.51 -0.97 -1.03
C VAL A 58 -2.07 -1.25 -2.42
N LYS A 59 -2.51 -2.48 -2.71
CA LYS A 59 -3.19 -2.80 -3.98
C LYS A 59 -4.49 -2.02 -4.19
N ILE A 60 -5.24 -1.74 -3.14
CA ILE A 60 -6.47 -0.92 -3.22
C ILE A 60 -6.09 0.53 -3.48
N VAL A 61 -5.14 1.08 -2.73
CA VAL A 61 -4.67 2.47 -2.90
C VAL A 61 -4.11 2.70 -4.30
N LEU A 62 -3.33 1.76 -4.85
CA LEU A 62 -2.84 1.82 -6.23
C LEU A 62 -3.98 1.87 -7.26
N LYS A 63 -5.03 1.05 -7.08
CA LYS A 63 -6.20 1.09 -7.97
C LYS A 63 -6.92 2.43 -7.92
N ILE A 64 -7.05 3.01 -6.73
CA ILE A 64 -7.67 4.32 -6.55
C ILE A 64 -6.78 5.40 -7.16
N GLY A 65 -5.47 5.41 -6.86
CA GLY A 65 -4.52 6.40 -7.35
C GLY A 65 -4.46 6.44 -8.88
N THR A 66 -4.37 5.29 -9.53
CA THR A 66 -4.33 5.16 -11.00
C THR A 66 -5.63 5.54 -11.73
N VAL A 67 -6.70 5.85 -10.99
CA VAL A 67 -7.95 6.42 -11.55
C VAL A 67 -7.91 7.94 -11.61
N PHE A 68 -7.13 8.58 -10.75
CA PHE A 68 -7.03 10.04 -10.63
C PHE A 68 -5.76 10.59 -11.26
N ASP A 69 -4.66 9.88 -11.11
CA ASP A 69 -3.38 10.21 -11.73
C ASP A 69 -3.07 9.20 -12.85
N ALA A 70 -2.79 9.71 -14.05
CA ALA A 70 -2.28 8.90 -15.16
C ALA A 70 -0.78 8.58 -14.97
N SER A 71 -0.16 9.23 -13.99
CA SER A 71 1.26 9.18 -13.68
C SER A 71 1.40 8.30 -12.45
N PHE A 72 1.69 7.03 -12.69
CA PHE A 72 2.48 6.13 -11.83
C PHE A 72 2.60 6.48 -10.32
N VAL A 73 2.31 5.52 -9.44
CA VAL A 73 2.50 5.67 -7.98
C VAL A 73 3.87 5.16 -7.57
N ASP A 74 4.58 5.91 -6.73
CA ASP A 74 5.82 5.46 -6.10
C ASP A 74 5.58 4.81 -4.75
N ILE A 75 6.30 3.71 -4.49
CA ILE A 75 6.16 2.92 -3.26
C ILE A 75 7.51 2.85 -2.57
N TYR A 76 7.59 3.49 -1.42
CA TYR A 76 8.72 3.44 -0.53
C TYR A 76 8.49 2.42 0.58
N PHE A 77 9.60 1.91 1.13
CA PHE A 77 9.61 1.06 2.30
C PHE A 77 10.58 1.66 3.33
N LEU A 78 10.32 1.48 4.62
CA LEU A 78 11.19 2.04 5.65
C LEU A 78 12.59 1.39 5.67
N ASN A 79 12.69 0.10 5.38
CA ASN A 79 13.92 -0.68 5.58
C ASN A 79 14.46 -1.35 4.30
N ARG A 80 13.96 -0.97 3.12
CA ARG A 80 14.45 -1.47 1.82
C ARG A 80 14.29 -0.44 0.71
N GLN A 81 14.80 -0.78 -0.48
CA GLN A 81 14.73 0.10 -1.64
C GLN A 81 13.28 0.30 -2.12
N PRO A 82 12.94 1.52 -2.61
CA PRO A 82 11.65 1.82 -3.17
C PRO A 82 11.41 1.16 -4.53
N ILE A 83 10.15 1.15 -4.95
CA ILE A 83 9.69 0.77 -6.29
C ILE A 83 9.07 2.00 -6.91
N TYR A 84 9.54 2.34 -8.10
CA TYR A 84 9.12 3.54 -8.81
C TYR A 84 8.14 3.21 -9.93
N ASN A 85 7.31 4.18 -10.26
CA ASN A 85 6.44 4.18 -11.42
C ASN A 85 5.47 3.00 -11.49
N VAL A 86 4.82 2.65 -10.36
CA VAL A 86 3.89 1.53 -10.29
C VAL A 86 2.52 1.91 -10.85
N THR A 87 2.08 1.19 -11.87
CA THR A 87 0.75 1.38 -12.50
C THR A 87 -0.21 0.22 -12.27
N GLU A 88 0.31 -0.98 -12.07
CA GLU A 88 -0.48 -2.20 -11.94
C GLU A 88 -0.32 -2.80 -10.53
N PRO A 89 -1.42 -3.13 -9.83
CA PRO A 89 -1.36 -3.71 -8.49
C PRO A 89 -0.55 -5.01 -8.41
N GLN A 90 -0.42 -5.78 -9.49
CA GLN A 90 0.35 -7.02 -9.54
C GLN A 90 1.87 -6.76 -9.53
N ALA A 91 2.31 -5.56 -9.92
CA ALA A 91 3.74 -5.23 -9.99
C ALA A 91 4.43 -5.27 -8.61
N ILE A 92 3.66 -5.18 -7.51
CA ILE A 92 4.20 -5.20 -6.15
C ILE A 92 4.26 -6.60 -5.54
N ASP A 93 3.70 -7.62 -6.21
CA ASP A 93 3.60 -8.98 -5.67
C ASP A 93 4.98 -9.54 -5.29
N GLN A 94 5.99 -9.30 -6.13
CA GLN A 94 7.36 -9.72 -5.86
C GLN A 94 7.96 -8.99 -4.65
N ALA A 95 7.65 -7.71 -4.45
CA ALA A 95 8.18 -6.96 -3.32
C ALA A 95 7.58 -7.42 -1.99
N PHE A 96 6.30 -7.82 -2.01
CA PHE A 96 5.61 -8.36 -0.84
C PHE A 96 5.83 -9.86 -0.61
N SER A 97 6.40 -10.59 -1.58
CA SER A 97 6.84 -11.98 -1.38
C SER A 97 8.15 -12.06 -0.57
N ILE A 98 8.95 -10.98 -0.58
CA ILE A 98 10.11 -10.82 0.30
C ILE A 98 9.61 -10.44 1.70
N PRO A 99 9.89 -11.23 2.75
CA PRO A 99 9.45 -10.94 4.11
C PRO A 99 9.86 -9.54 4.59
N PHE A 100 9.14 -9.02 5.56
CA PHE A 100 9.51 -7.81 6.33
C PHE A 100 10.96 -7.88 6.83
N HIS A 101 11.61 -6.72 6.98
CA HIS A 101 12.98 -6.64 7.46
C HIS A 101 13.03 -7.04 8.94
N SER A 102 13.60 -8.22 9.23
CA SER A 102 13.90 -8.60 10.61
C SER A 102 15.24 -7.97 10.99
N MET A 103 15.21 -6.79 11.62
CA MET A 103 16.33 -6.42 12.48
C MET A 103 16.36 -7.45 13.62
N VAL A 104 17.34 -8.36 13.58
CA VAL A 104 17.81 -9.00 14.81
C VAL A 104 18.39 -7.86 15.63
N ILE A 105 17.65 -7.41 16.64
CA ILE A 105 18.19 -6.48 17.63
C ILE A 105 19.26 -7.27 18.37
N HIS A 106 20.51 -7.23 17.89
CA HIS A 106 21.63 -7.59 18.72
C HIS A 106 21.58 -6.63 19.90
N HIS A 107 21.18 -7.17 21.06
CA HIS A 107 21.31 -6.49 22.35
C HIS A 107 22.73 -5.94 22.41
N TRP A 108 22.87 -4.62 22.30
CA TRP A 108 24.09 -3.94 22.68
C TRP A 108 24.23 -4.16 24.19
N TYR A 109 25.11 -5.08 24.58
CA TYR A 109 25.62 -5.11 25.95
C TYR A 109 26.30 -3.77 26.18
N VAL A 110 25.71 -2.96 27.04
CA VAL A 110 26.39 -1.80 27.63
C VAL A 110 27.47 -2.37 28.54
N LEU A 111 28.73 -2.12 28.18
CA LEU A 111 29.91 -2.32 29.03
C LEU A 111 29.88 -1.34 30.20
#